data_AF-A0A9P4SDS1-F1
#
_entry.id   AF-A0A9P4SDS1-F1
#
_cell.length_a   1.000
_cell.length_b   1.000
_cell.length_c   1.000
_cell.angle_alpha   90.00
_cell.angle_beta   90.00
_cell.angle_gamma   90.00
#
_symmetry.space_group_name_H-M   'P 1'
#
loop_
_entity.id
_entity.type
_entity.pdbx_description
1 polymer ?
#
loop_
_entity_poly.entity_id
_entity_poly.type
_entity_poly.pdbx_seq_one_letter_code
_entity_poly.pdbx_strand_id
1 'polypeptide(L)'
;MADSPAPKKTEWLVILPDQEGGLERRLKVRQQHLSELPNGVDEDFWLFGGAFLESPPVEGETPKMKGSVMLAQAESKEALLKRLKEDVYTTGEVWDWDKVTVYPFKSALRKAL
;
A
#
# COMPACT_ATOMS: atom_id res chain seq x y z
N MET A 1 18.47 -16.38 29.57
CA MET A 1 18.22 -16.36 28.11
C MET A 1 18.26 -14.91 27.69
N ALA A 2 19.29 -14.50 26.93
CA ALA A 2 19.36 -13.13 26.44
C ALA A 2 18.33 -12.97 25.31
N ASP A 3 17.40 -12.04 25.50
CA ASP A 3 16.43 -11.66 24.48
C ASP A 3 17.20 -11.11 23.28
N SER A 4 17.10 -11.78 22.14
CA SER A 4 17.72 -11.27 20.91
C SER A 4 16.94 -10.02 20.50
N PRO A 5 17.60 -8.89 20.18
CA PRO A 5 16.89 -7.69 19.80
C PRO A 5 15.98 -7.99 18.61
N ALA A 6 14.71 -7.63 18.73
CA ALA A 6 13.75 -7.78 17.63
C ALA A 6 14.34 -7.17 16.34
N PRO A 7 14.16 -7.83 15.19
CA PRO A 7 14.74 -7.38 13.94
C PRO A 7 14.33 -5.93 13.64
N LYS A 8 15.31 -5.10 13.28
CA LYS A 8 15.11 -3.68 13.06
C LYS A 8 14.27 -3.48 11.79
N LYS A 9 12.98 -3.14 11.96
CA LYS A 9 12.11 -2.86 10.82
C LYS A 9 12.46 -1.51 10.18
N THR A 10 12.40 -1.46 8.85
CA THR A 10 12.64 -0.27 8.02
C THR A 10 11.31 0.26 7.47
N GLU A 11 11.19 1.58 7.29
CA GLU A 11 10.04 2.17 6.61
C GLU A 11 10.25 2.15 5.09
N TRP A 12 9.20 1.85 4.35
CA TRP A 12 9.26 1.73 2.90
C TRP A 12 8.13 2.55 2.26
N LEU A 13 8.50 3.56 1.48
CA LEU A 13 7.55 4.28 0.64
C LEU A 13 7.30 3.44 -0.61
N VAL A 14 6.04 3.06 -0.81
CA VAL A 14 5.60 2.21 -1.91
C VAL A 14 4.64 3.00 -2.79
N ILE A 15 4.93 3.06 -4.09
CA ILE A 15 4.06 3.65 -5.09
C ILE A 15 3.70 2.54 -6.07
N LEU A 16 2.40 2.23 -6.16
CA LEU A 16 1.87 1.16 -7.01
C LEU A 16 0.87 1.74 -7.99
N PRO A 17 1.30 2.15 -9.19
CA PRO A 17 0.39 2.57 -10.24
C PRO A 17 -0.58 1.45 -10.60
N ASP A 18 -1.83 1.81 -10.88
CA ASP A 18 -2.79 0.89 -11.47
C ASP A 18 -2.41 0.64 -12.94
N GLN A 19 -2.73 -0.55 -13.44
CA GLN A 19 -2.64 -0.88 -14.86
C GLN A 19 -3.61 -0.02 -15.69
N GLU A 20 -3.42 -0.02 -17.01
CA GLU A 20 -4.42 0.53 -17.92
C GLU A 20 -5.75 -0.22 -17.75
N GLY A 21 -6.86 0.53 -17.64
CA GLY A 21 -8.17 -0.02 -17.28
C GLY A 21 -8.28 -0.55 -15.83
N GLY A 22 -7.25 -0.39 -14.99
CA GLY A 22 -7.18 -0.93 -13.64
C GLY A 22 -8.25 -0.40 -12.69
N LEU A 23 -8.81 0.79 -12.94
CA LEU A 23 -9.87 1.39 -12.11
C LEU A 23 -11.10 0.49 -11.98
N GLU A 24 -11.54 -0.16 -13.06
CA GLU A 24 -12.70 -1.04 -12.99
C GLU A 24 -12.42 -2.27 -12.12
N ARG A 25 -11.24 -2.90 -12.30
CA ARG A 25 -10.80 -4.03 -11.48
C ARG A 25 -10.63 -3.64 -10.02
N ARG A 26 -10.06 -2.46 -9.76
CA ARG A 26 -9.94 -1.86 -8.43
C ARG A 26 -11.30 -1.79 -7.75
N LEU A 27 -12.29 -1.18 -8.40
CA LEU A 27 -13.61 -0.98 -7.79
C LEU A 27 -14.31 -2.30 -7.46
N LYS A 28 -14.13 -3.35 -8.29
CA LYS A 28 -14.71 -4.69 -8.04
C LYS A 28 -14.20 -5.32 -6.75
N VAL A 29 -12.92 -5.17 -6.42
CA VAL A 29 -12.29 -5.82 -5.25
C VAL A 29 -11.95 -4.85 -4.11
N ARG A 30 -12.27 -3.55 -4.26
CA ARG A 30 -11.92 -2.50 -3.29
C ARG A 30 -12.39 -2.80 -1.88
N GLN A 31 -13.61 -3.28 -1.72
CA GLN A 31 -14.15 -3.57 -0.38
C GLN A 31 -13.36 -4.69 0.31
N GLN A 32 -12.95 -5.72 -0.44
CA GLN A 32 -12.10 -6.78 0.09
C GLN A 32 -10.73 -6.24 0.48
N HIS A 33 -10.06 -5.49 -0.41
CA HIS A 33 -8.78 -4.85 -0.11
C HIS A 33 -8.85 -4.03 1.19
N LEU A 34 -9.86 -3.16 1.32
CA LEU A 34 -10.03 -2.31 2.51
C LEU A 34 -10.32 -3.13 3.79
N SER A 35 -11.01 -4.26 3.68
CA SER A 35 -11.33 -5.12 4.84
C SER A 35 -10.11 -5.84 5.42
N GLU A 36 -9.04 -6.00 4.64
CA GLU A 36 -7.81 -6.69 5.05
C GLU A 36 -6.77 -5.71 5.66
N LEU A 37 -6.89 -4.41 5.36
CA LEU A 37 -5.97 -3.37 5.87
C LEU A 37 -5.87 -3.29 7.40
N PRO A 38 -6.95 -3.43 8.20
CA PRO A 38 -6.87 -3.32 9.66
C PRO A 38 -5.85 -4.28 10.28
N ASN A 39 -5.76 -5.52 9.79
CA ASN A 39 -4.77 -6.50 10.29
C ASN A 39 -3.34 -5.97 10.11
N GLY A 40 -3.04 -5.37 8.96
CA GLY A 40 -1.73 -4.79 8.71
C GLY A 40 -1.47 -3.51 9.51
N VAL A 41 -2.51 -2.76 9.90
CA VAL A 41 -2.37 -1.62 10.81
C VAL A 41 -2.05 -2.11 12.22
N ASP A 42 -2.75 -3.13 12.71
CA ASP A 42 -2.54 -3.72 14.04
C ASP A 42 -1.13 -4.36 14.19
N GLU A 43 -0.55 -4.85 13.08
CA GLU A 43 0.81 -5.39 13.00
C GLU A 43 1.91 -4.32 12.87
N ASP A 44 1.54 -3.03 12.88
CA ASP A 44 2.37 -1.87 12.51
C ASP A 44 2.97 -1.98 11.08
N PHE A 45 2.43 -2.86 10.25
CA PHE A 45 2.89 -3.04 8.88
C PHE A 45 2.46 -1.86 8.00
N TRP A 46 1.22 -1.37 8.12
CA TRP A 46 0.73 -0.20 7.39
C TRP A 46 0.71 1.04 8.28
N LEU A 47 1.49 2.05 7.91
CA LEU A 47 1.66 3.27 8.70
C LEU A 47 0.82 4.44 8.14
N PHE A 48 0.65 4.47 6.82
CA PHE A 48 -0.39 5.22 6.12
C PHE A 48 -0.61 4.62 4.74
N GLY A 49 -1.77 4.88 4.13
CA GLY A 49 -2.04 4.48 2.75
C GLY A 49 -3.22 5.21 2.13
N GLY A 50 -3.24 5.28 0.81
CA GLY A 50 -4.33 5.87 0.05
C GLY A 50 -4.16 5.70 -1.46
N ALA A 51 -5.20 6.08 -2.21
CA ALA A 51 -5.12 6.15 -3.66
C ALA A 51 -4.60 7.52 -4.09
N PHE A 52 -3.65 7.56 -5.04
CA PHE A 52 -3.32 8.80 -5.73
C PHE A 52 -4.23 8.97 -6.94
N LEU A 53 -4.64 10.22 -7.19
CA LEU A 53 -5.71 10.54 -8.14
C LEU A 53 -5.15 11.26 -9.37
N GLU A 54 -5.80 11.07 -10.51
CA GLU A 54 -5.51 11.79 -11.75
C GLU A 54 -5.82 13.28 -11.67
N SER A 55 -6.87 13.62 -10.91
CA SER A 55 -7.35 14.98 -10.68
C SER A 55 -7.92 15.09 -9.27
N PRO A 56 -8.10 16.31 -8.73
CA PRO A 56 -8.84 16.50 -7.49
C PRO A 56 -10.21 15.81 -7.54
N PRO A 57 -10.67 15.20 -6.43
CA PRO A 57 -11.96 14.53 -6.39
C PRO A 57 -13.08 15.55 -6.51
N VAL A 58 -14.14 15.18 -7.24
CA VAL A 58 -15.39 15.94 -7.34
C VAL A 58 -16.45 15.24 -6.50
N GLU A 59 -17.20 16.01 -5.72
CA GLU A 59 -18.22 15.46 -4.82
C GLU A 59 -19.32 14.72 -5.61
N GLY A 60 -19.71 13.54 -5.13
CA GLY A 60 -20.69 12.68 -5.79
C GLY A 60 -20.15 11.84 -6.95
N GLU A 61 -18.90 12.05 -7.38
CA GLU A 61 -18.25 11.25 -8.42
C GLU A 61 -17.30 10.20 -7.82
N THR A 62 -17.10 9.11 -8.56
CA THR A 62 -16.04 8.16 -8.21
C THR A 62 -14.68 8.80 -8.48
N PRO A 63 -13.77 8.91 -7.49
CA PRO A 63 -12.46 9.50 -7.71
C PRO A 63 -11.68 8.74 -8.79
N LYS A 64 -11.02 9.49 -9.69
CA LYS A 64 -10.18 8.94 -10.76
C LYS A 64 -8.86 8.44 -10.18
N MET A 65 -8.90 7.27 -9.55
CA MET A 65 -7.73 6.64 -8.93
C MET A 65 -6.76 6.13 -10.01
N LYS A 66 -5.47 6.39 -9.82
CA LYS A 66 -4.38 5.99 -10.73
C LYS A 66 -3.40 5.00 -10.11
N GLY A 67 -3.60 4.66 -8.85
CA GLY A 67 -2.72 3.79 -8.10
C GLY A 67 -2.83 4.00 -6.60
N SER A 68 -1.98 3.31 -5.87
CA SER A 68 -1.85 3.40 -4.42
C SER A 68 -0.50 3.99 -4.01
N VAL A 69 -0.49 4.75 -2.93
CA VAL A 69 0.72 5.07 -2.16
C VAL A 69 0.54 4.53 -0.75
N MET A 70 1.57 3.85 -0.25
CA MET A 70 1.59 3.31 1.11
C MET A 70 2.95 3.53 1.74
N LEU A 71 2.96 3.66 3.07
CA LEU A 71 4.17 3.61 3.86
C LEU A 71 4.09 2.39 4.76
N ALA A 72 4.98 1.42 4.50
CA ALA A 72 4.99 0.16 5.20
C ALA A 72 6.17 0.05 6.17
N GLN A 73 6.03 -0.73 7.23
CA GLN A 73 7.13 -1.14 8.09
C GLN A 73 7.45 -2.62 7.87
N ALA A 74 8.67 -2.94 7.43
CA ALA A 74 9.07 -4.31 7.15
C ALA A 74 10.56 -4.55 7.41
N GLU A 75 10.94 -5.79 7.72
CA GLU A 75 12.33 -6.19 7.97
C GLU A 75 13.21 -6.09 6.72
N SER A 76 12.63 -6.31 5.54
CA SER A 76 13.33 -6.20 4.26
C SER A 76 12.37 -5.82 3.12
N LYS A 77 12.93 -5.44 1.97
CA LYS A 77 12.15 -5.18 0.75
C LYS A 77 11.44 -6.46 0.29
N GLU A 78 12.06 -7.62 0.41
CA GLU A 78 11.50 -8.91 0.02
C GLU A 78 10.27 -9.28 0.86
N ALA A 79 10.33 -9.06 2.17
CA ALA A 79 9.20 -9.31 3.07
C ALA A 79 7.99 -8.41 2.72
N LEU A 80 8.25 -7.12 2.46
CA LEU A 80 7.24 -6.18 1.98
C LEU A 80 6.63 -6.62 0.65
N LEU A 81 7.46 -6.97 -0.34
CA LEU A 81 7.00 -7.40 -1.66
C LEU A 81 6.19 -8.69 -1.60
N LYS A 82 6.56 -9.64 -0.72
CA LYS A 82 5.79 -10.85 -0.48
C LYS A 82 4.38 -10.51 0.00
N ARG A 83 4.27 -9.63 1.01
CA ARG A 83 2.98 -9.22 1.56
C ARG A 83 2.10 -8.48 0.54
N LEU A 84 2.71 -7.58 -0.24
CA LEU A 84 2.00 -6.87 -1.32
C LEU A 84 1.49 -7.82 -2.42
N LYS A 85 2.19 -8.91 -2.70
CA LYS A 85 1.76 -9.91 -3.70
C LYS A 85 0.57 -10.74 -3.26
N GLU A 86 0.31 -10.82 -1.96
CA GLU A 86 -0.86 -11.50 -1.39
C GLU A 86 -2.13 -10.62 -1.46
N ASP A 87 -1.99 -9.31 -1.64
CA ASP A 87 -3.09 -8.35 -1.71
C ASP A 87 -4.02 -8.63 -2.90
N VAL A 88 -5.33 -8.45 -2.70
CA VAL A 88 -6.34 -8.65 -3.75
C VAL A 88 -6.19 -7.66 -4.92
N TYR A 89 -5.57 -6.50 -4.74
CA TYR A 89 -5.20 -5.63 -5.87
C TYR A 89 -4.05 -6.20 -6.70
N THR A 90 -3.18 -7.03 -6.14
CA THR A 90 -2.22 -7.79 -6.94
C THR A 90 -2.91 -8.94 -7.67
N THR A 91 -3.64 -9.78 -6.94
CA THR A 91 -4.25 -10.98 -7.53
C THR A 91 -5.40 -10.67 -8.49
N GLY A 92 -6.06 -9.51 -8.31
CA GLY A 92 -7.05 -8.95 -9.22
C GLY A 92 -6.47 -8.08 -10.34
N GLU A 93 -5.17 -8.13 -10.58
CA GLU A 93 -4.47 -7.43 -11.68
C GLU A 93 -4.73 -5.91 -11.72
N VAL A 94 -4.86 -5.30 -10.55
CA VAL A 94 -5.10 -3.86 -10.42
C VAL A 94 -3.78 -3.11 -10.57
N TRP A 95 -2.76 -3.50 -9.79
CA TRP A 95 -1.45 -2.84 -9.82
C TRP A 95 -0.58 -3.31 -10.98
N ASP A 96 0.13 -2.36 -11.57
CA ASP A 96 1.13 -2.58 -12.61
C ASP A 96 2.49 -2.81 -11.96
N TRP A 97 2.83 -4.08 -11.74
CA TRP A 97 4.06 -4.49 -11.08
C TRP A 97 5.34 -4.07 -11.82
N ASP A 98 5.28 -3.80 -13.13
CA ASP A 98 6.40 -3.27 -13.90
C ASP A 98 6.68 -1.79 -13.58
N LYS A 99 5.69 -1.08 -13.03
CA LYS A 99 5.79 0.33 -12.62
C LYS A 99 5.84 0.54 -11.11
N VAL A 100 5.77 -0.53 -10.31
CA VAL A 100 5.86 -0.43 -8.84
C VAL A 100 7.25 0.09 -8.46
N THR A 101 7.27 1.13 -7.64
CA THR A 101 8.52 1.67 -7.07
C THR A 101 8.49 1.60 -5.55
N VAL A 102 9.64 1.24 -4.98
CA VAL A 102 9.82 1.03 -3.54
C VAL A 102 11.10 1.70 -3.10
N TYR A 103 10.99 2.62 -2.14
CA TYR A 103 12.13 3.35 -1.59
C TYR A 103 12.25 3.09 -0.09
N PRO A 104 13.46 2.84 0.45
CA PRO A 104 13.68 2.95 1.88
C PRO A 104 13.41 4.41 2.28
N PHE A 105 12.61 4.59 3.31
CA PHE A 105 12.10 5.90 3.71
C PHE A 105 12.42 6.16 5.18
N LYS A 106 12.49 7.44 5.54
CA LYS A 106 12.61 7.87 6.93
C LYS A 106 11.70 9.05 7.16
N SER A 107 10.63 8.82 7.91
CA SER A 107 9.65 9.86 8.20
C SER A 107 10.26 10.92 9.12
N ALA A 108 10.20 12.19 8.68
CA ALA A 108 10.56 13.33 9.51
C ALA A 108 9.40 13.77 10.42
N LEU A 109 8.17 13.59 9.95
CA LEU A 109 6.94 13.93 10.67
C LEU A 109 5.81 13.00 10.22
N ARG A 110 4.92 12.66 11.16
CA ARG A 110 3.63 12.02 10.91
C ARG A 110 2.62 12.58 11.88
N LYS A 111 1.48 13.02 11.36
CA LYS A 111 0.34 13.45 12.18
C LYS A 111 -0.84 12.55 11.83
N ALA A 112 -1.41 11.88 12.82
CA ALA A 112 -2.69 11.21 12.65
C ALA A 112 -3.76 12.26 12.33
N LEU A 113 -4.55 12.02 11.29
CA LEU A 113 -5.69 12.87 10.92
C LEU A 113 -6.92 12.46 11.72
#